data_AF-A0A363THE2-F1
#
_entry.id   AF-A0A363THE2-F1
#
_cell.length_a   1.000
_cell.length_b   1.000
_cell.length_c   1.000
_cell.angle_alpha   90.00
_cell.angle_beta   90.00
_cell.angle_gamma   90.00
#
_symmetry.space_group_name_H-M   'P 1'
#
loop_
_entity.id
_entity.type
_entity.pdbx_description
1 polymer ?
#
loop_
_entity_poly.entity_id
_entity_poly.type
_entity_poly.pdbx_seq_one_letter_code
_entity_poly.pdbx_strand_id
1 'polypeptide(L)'
;MSDIAHPAERPLPETAAAVRPPRYSGTPVGRPWPHPLAALCVISLGLAAGGCSISYRLDSLLGQDKGDKSLTTGSVPAPARSAPAPAAGKTGALPSEKDLAYAKAAVAELLSRGGADASLPWENPQTGARGTVTPVAAAYTDEGFTCRDFRASYVRAGSEAWLEGEACRLHRGKWEVRAMRPLKS
;
A
#
# COMPACT_ATOMS: atom_id res chain seq x y z
N MET A 1 25.36 40.08 -46.86
CA MET A 1 24.09 39.34 -46.66
C MET A 1 24.23 38.05 -47.46
N SER A 2 25.06 37.13 -46.96
CA SER A 2 24.68 35.96 -46.15
C SER A 2 24.39 34.77 -47.06
N ASP A 3 25.46 34.15 -47.55
CA ASP A 3 25.40 32.85 -48.22
C ASP A 3 25.25 31.74 -47.18
N ILE A 4 24.40 30.79 -47.54
CA ILE A 4 23.72 29.84 -46.66
C ILE A 4 24.64 28.65 -46.32
N ALA A 5 24.58 28.26 -45.05
CA ALA A 5 25.35 27.21 -44.42
C ALA A 5 25.12 25.81 -45.03
N HIS A 6 26.20 25.06 -45.22
CA HIS A 6 26.20 23.60 -45.29
C HIS A 6 26.10 23.01 -43.88
N PRO A 7 25.13 22.13 -43.58
CA PRO A 7 25.28 21.19 -42.48
C PRO A 7 25.90 19.87 -42.97
N ALA A 8 27.04 19.54 -42.38
CA ALA A 8 27.73 18.26 -42.49
C ALA A 8 26.83 17.10 -42.07
N GLU A 9 26.79 16.05 -42.89
CA GLU A 9 26.17 14.77 -42.57
C GLU A 9 26.92 14.11 -41.41
N ARG A 10 26.19 13.76 -40.35
CA ARG A 10 26.72 12.98 -39.22
C ARG A 10 26.64 11.48 -39.56
N PRO A 11 27.71 10.68 -39.36
CA PRO A 11 27.63 9.24 -39.51
C PRO A 11 26.72 8.62 -38.44
N LEU A 12 25.88 7.68 -38.85
CA LEU A 12 25.06 6.82 -37.97
C LEU A 12 25.98 5.92 -37.12
N PRO A 13 25.70 5.74 -35.82
CA PRO A 13 26.42 4.77 -35.01
C PRO A 13 26.04 3.33 -35.38
N GLU A 14 27.08 2.50 -35.46
CA GLU A 14 27.07 1.07 -35.73
C GLU A 14 26.08 0.27 -34.88
N THR A 15 25.60 -0.78 -35.53
CA THR A 15 24.80 -1.91 -35.05
C THR A 15 25.06 -2.32 -33.60
N ALA A 16 24.02 -2.21 -32.78
CA ALA A 16 23.96 -2.83 -31.47
C ALA A 16 24.06 -4.37 -31.61
N ALA A 17 25.15 -4.93 -31.11
CA ALA A 17 25.30 -6.37 -30.93
C ALA A 17 24.22 -6.89 -29.97
N ALA A 18 23.46 -7.88 -30.42
CA ALA A 18 22.43 -8.54 -29.63
C ALA A 18 23.04 -9.27 -28.42
N VAL A 19 22.92 -8.68 -27.24
CA VAL A 19 23.23 -9.33 -25.95
C VAL A 19 22.16 -10.40 -25.70
N ARG A 20 22.55 -11.68 -25.79
CA ARG A 20 21.69 -12.80 -25.43
C ARG A 20 21.59 -12.90 -23.91
N PRO A 21 20.39 -13.06 -23.31
CA PRO A 21 20.29 -13.30 -21.88
C PRO A 21 20.82 -14.70 -21.51
N PRO A 22 21.37 -14.88 -20.30
CA PRO A 22 21.76 -16.20 -19.81
C PRO A 22 20.53 -17.09 -19.64
N ARG A 23 20.58 -18.29 -20.22
CA ARG A 23 19.59 -19.34 -20.00
C ARG A 23 19.76 -19.88 -18.57
N TYR A 24 18.79 -19.60 -17.71
CA TYR A 24 18.69 -20.21 -16.39
C TYR A 24 18.38 -21.70 -16.53
N SER A 25 19.35 -22.54 -16.18
CA SER A 25 19.21 -23.99 -16.08
C SER A 25 18.77 -24.33 -14.66
N GLY A 26 17.45 -24.42 -14.45
CA GLY A 26 16.89 -25.00 -13.22
C GLY A 26 16.96 -26.53 -13.30
N THR A 27 17.55 -27.17 -12.29
CA THR A 27 17.44 -28.62 -12.07
C THR A 27 16.16 -28.89 -11.24
N PRO A 28 15.19 -29.67 -11.74
CA PRO A 28 14.09 -30.14 -10.92
C PRO A 28 14.55 -31.35 -10.10
N VAL A 29 14.79 -31.17 -8.80
CA VAL A 29 14.90 -32.31 -7.88
C VAL A 29 13.49 -32.78 -7.55
N GLY A 30 13.07 -33.82 -8.26
CA GLY A 30 11.80 -34.49 -8.04
C GLY A 30 11.90 -35.54 -6.94
N ARG A 31 10.98 -35.42 -5.96
CA ARG A 31 10.26 -36.50 -5.23
C ARG A 31 11.12 -37.56 -4.47
N PRO A 32 10.56 -38.46 -3.63
CA PRO A 32 9.15 -38.76 -3.38
C PRO A 32 8.72 -38.80 -1.90
N TRP A 33 7.41 -38.74 -1.73
CA TRP A 33 6.66 -39.06 -0.53
C TRP A 33 6.67 -40.58 -0.29
N PRO A 34 6.92 -41.08 0.93
CA PRO A 34 6.50 -42.42 1.32
C PRO A 34 5.30 -42.32 2.28
N HIS A 35 4.11 -42.66 1.77
CA HIS A 35 3.11 -43.41 2.54
C HIS A 35 3.51 -44.90 2.47
N PRO A 36 3.05 -45.87 3.31
CA PRO A 36 1.70 -45.96 3.89
C PRO A 36 1.61 -46.75 5.23
N LEU A 37 0.37 -47.09 5.62
CA LEU A 37 -0.09 -48.13 6.58
C LEU A 37 -0.28 -47.65 8.02
N ALA A 38 -1.53 -47.35 8.38
CA ALA A 38 -2.55 -48.30 8.85
C ALA A 38 -2.43 -48.47 10.37
N ALA A 39 -3.38 -47.92 11.12
CA ALA A 39 -4.45 -48.67 11.79
C ALA A 39 -4.33 -48.27 13.28
N LEU A 40 -5.34 -48.03 14.10
CA LEU A 40 -6.77 -48.30 14.06
C LEU A 40 -7.39 -47.48 15.23
N CYS A 41 -8.72 -47.43 15.28
CA CYS A 41 -9.58 -47.06 16.42
C CYS A 41 -9.95 -45.57 16.59
N VAL A 42 -11.02 -45.03 15.97
CA VAL A 42 -12.47 -45.31 16.14
C VAL A 42 -13.10 -44.43 17.26
N ILE A 43 -14.08 -43.61 16.83
CA ILE A 43 -15.16 -42.94 17.60
C ILE A 43 -14.69 -41.69 18.39
N SER A 44 -15.23 -40.48 18.19
CA SER A 44 -16.66 -40.11 18.25
C SER A 44 -17.01 -38.81 17.51
N LEU A 45 -17.98 -38.94 16.59
CA LEU A 45 -19.17 -38.12 16.40
C LEU A 45 -19.24 -36.76 17.15
N GLY A 46 -19.12 -35.66 16.41
CA GLY A 46 -19.53 -34.31 16.81
C GLY A 46 -20.40 -33.68 15.72
N LEU A 47 -21.65 -33.40 16.08
CA LEU A 47 -22.76 -32.99 15.24
C LEU A 47 -22.54 -31.72 14.41
N ALA A 48 -23.23 -31.69 13.28
CA ALA A 48 -23.38 -30.56 12.37
C ALA A 48 -24.16 -29.39 13.00
N ALA A 49 -23.66 -28.17 12.78
CA ALA A 49 -24.40 -26.92 12.54
C ALA A 49 -23.32 -25.88 12.13
N GLY A 50 -23.20 -25.47 10.86
CA GLY A 50 -24.22 -24.68 10.17
C GLY A 50 -24.11 -23.19 10.52
N GLY A 51 -22.90 -22.60 10.47
CA GLY A 51 -22.67 -21.17 10.72
C GLY A 51 -22.68 -20.35 9.44
N CYS A 52 -23.82 -20.28 8.74
CA CYS A 52 -24.01 -19.28 7.68
C CYS A 52 -24.32 -17.92 8.33
N SER A 53 -23.50 -16.92 8.03
CA SER A 53 -23.77 -15.53 8.36
C SER A 53 -25.00 -15.05 7.58
N ILE A 54 -26.19 -15.20 8.14
CA ILE A 54 -27.43 -14.64 7.59
C ILE A 54 -27.70 -13.33 8.30
N SER A 55 -27.41 -12.24 7.59
CA SER A 55 -27.84 -10.90 7.95
C SER A 55 -29.35 -10.82 7.84
N TYR A 56 -30.06 -10.92 8.96
CA TYR A 56 -31.48 -10.58 9.00
C TYR A 56 -31.63 -9.05 8.98
N ARG A 57 -31.73 -8.49 7.77
CA ARG A 57 -32.51 -7.26 7.56
C ARG A 57 -33.97 -7.67 7.55
N LEU A 58 -34.64 -7.51 8.69
CA LEU A 58 -36.10 -7.58 8.74
C LEU A 58 -36.64 -6.24 8.21
N ASP A 59 -36.51 -6.07 6.90
CA ASP A 59 -37.19 -5.05 6.12
C ASP A 59 -38.47 -5.67 5.55
N SER A 60 -39.56 -4.89 5.57
CA SER A 60 -40.89 -5.22 5.05
C SER A 60 -41.75 -6.17 5.88
N LEU A 61 -42.42 -5.61 6.89
CA LEU A 61 -43.89 -5.70 7.01
C LEU A 61 -44.40 -4.50 7.84
N LEU A 62 -45.38 -3.76 7.28
CA LEU A 62 -46.29 -2.79 7.93
C LEU A 62 -45.80 -1.34 8.05
N GLY A 63 -45.92 -0.59 6.95
CA GLY A 63 -45.82 0.88 6.98
C GLY A 63 -45.97 1.54 5.60
N GLN A 64 -47.03 1.19 4.88
CA GLN A 64 -47.42 1.85 3.64
C GLN A 64 -48.08 3.20 3.96
N ASP A 65 -47.48 4.33 3.56
CA ASP A 65 -48.23 5.50 3.09
C ASP A 65 -47.35 6.46 2.27
N LYS A 66 -47.69 6.53 0.98
CA LYS A 66 -47.71 7.69 0.05
C LYS A 66 -46.53 8.67 0.02
N GLY A 67 -45.97 8.79 -1.18
CA GLY A 67 -45.27 10.00 -1.59
C GLY A 67 -44.45 9.85 -2.84
N ASP A 68 -45.11 9.77 -4.00
CA ASP A 68 -44.48 9.77 -5.32
C ASP A 68 -43.61 11.04 -5.51
N LYS A 69 -42.30 10.85 -5.63
CA LYS A 69 -41.37 11.80 -6.25
C LYS A 69 -40.37 11.03 -7.11
N SER A 70 -40.82 10.72 -8.32
CA SER A 70 -40.17 11.06 -9.59
C SER A 70 -38.65 11.31 -9.58
N LEU A 71 -37.97 10.57 -10.46
CA LEU A 71 -36.68 10.86 -11.10
C LEU A 71 -35.43 10.82 -10.20
N THR A 72 -34.59 9.80 -10.41
CA THR A 72 -33.32 9.96 -11.14
C THR A 72 -32.55 8.64 -11.14
N THR A 73 -32.45 8.01 -12.31
CA THR A 73 -31.42 7.04 -12.63
C THR A 73 -30.07 7.74 -12.51
N GLY A 74 -29.38 7.54 -11.39
CA GLY A 74 -28.16 8.26 -11.05
C GLY A 74 -27.12 7.33 -10.43
N SER A 75 -26.21 6.87 -11.28
CA SER A 75 -24.80 6.54 -11.02
C SER A 75 -24.43 5.72 -9.77
N VAL A 76 -23.76 4.59 -10.03
CA VAL A 76 -22.89 3.88 -9.09
C VAL A 76 -22.04 4.88 -8.31
N PRO A 77 -22.08 4.92 -6.96
CA PRO A 77 -21.04 5.63 -6.23
C PRO A 77 -19.74 4.86 -6.43
N ALA A 78 -18.84 5.45 -7.22
CA ALA A 78 -17.43 5.10 -7.24
C ALA A 78 -16.90 5.09 -5.78
N PRO A 79 -15.93 4.23 -5.42
CA PRO A 79 -15.28 4.28 -4.12
C PRO A 79 -14.37 5.52 -4.05
N ALA A 80 -14.98 6.68 -3.83
CA ALA A 80 -14.29 7.89 -3.43
C ALA A 80 -14.64 8.15 -1.96
N ARG A 81 -13.87 7.55 -1.06
CA ARG A 81 -13.65 8.15 0.25
C ARG A 81 -12.15 8.20 0.49
N SER A 82 -11.53 9.16 -0.21
CA SER A 82 -10.47 9.95 0.41
C SER A 82 -10.96 10.33 1.79
N ALA A 83 -10.34 9.77 2.83
CA ALA A 83 -10.68 10.10 4.20
C ALA A 83 -10.58 11.63 4.37
N PRO A 84 -11.58 12.30 4.95
CA PRO A 84 -11.47 13.72 5.23
C PRO A 84 -10.27 13.95 6.14
N ALA A 85 -9.34 14.80 5.71
CA ALA A 85 -8.28 15.32 6.59
C ALA A 85 -8.99 16.03 7.76
N PRO A 86 -8.79 15.59 9.01
CA PRO A 86 -9.41 16.27 10.13
C PRO A 86 -8.76 17.64 10.32
N ALA A 87 -9.62 18.62 10.58
CA ALA A 87 -9.26 20.01 10.83
C ALA A 87 -8.21 20.08 11.94
N ALA A 88 -7.11 20.79 11.65
CA ALA A 88 -6.01 21.04 12.57
C ALA A 88 -6.54 21.71 13.85
N GLY A 89 -6.67 20.92 14.91
CA GLY A 89 -7.18 21.36 16.20
C GLY A 89 -6.25 20.89 17.31
N LYS A 90 -5.52 21.86 17.88
CA LYS A 90 -4.64 21.78 19.06
C LYS A 90 -3.35 21.02 18.77
N THR A 91 -2.23 21.74 18.93
CA THR A 91 -0.83 21.28 18.82
C THR A 91 -0.69 19.83 19.28
N GLY A 92 -0.81 18.90 18.33
CA GLY A 92 -0.79 17.48 18.59
C GLY A 92 0.56 17.12 19.18
N ALA A 93 0.54 16.30 20.23
CA ALA A 93 1.78 15.80 20.82
C ALA A 93 2.70 15.27 19.70
N LEU A 94 3.91 15.83 19.62
CA LEU A 94 4.90 15.41 18.64
C LEU A 94 5.14 13.90 18.80
N PRO A 95 5.12 13.12 17.70
CA PRO A 95 5.40 11.70 17.77
C PRO A 95 6.76 11.44 18.44
N SER A 96 6.78 10.52 19.40
CA SER A 96 8.05 10.08 20.01
C SER A 96 8.86 9.24 19.02
N GLU A 97 10.19 9.22 19.14
CA GLU A 97 11.04 8.42 18.24
C GLU A 97 10.66 6.92 18.25
N LYS A 98 10.20 6.40 19.41
CA LYS A 98 9.71 5.03 19.53
C LYS A 98 8.48 4.78 18.65
N ASP A 99 7.56 5.74 18.58
CA ASP A 99 6.38 5.64 17.71
C ASP A 99 6.79 5.77 16.24
N LEU A 100 7.71 6.70 15.95
CA LEU A 100 8.22 6.91 14.59
C LEU A 100 8.92 5.68 14.04
N ALA A 101 9.57 4.86 14.88
CA ALA A 101 10.16 3.60 14.44
C ALA A 101 9.14 2.63 13.81
N TYR A 102 7.93 2.52 14.40
CA TYR A 102 6.85 1.70 13.84
C TYR A 102 6.30 2.29 12.54
N ALA A 103 6.12 3.61 12.49
CA ALA A 103 5.70 4.28 11.26
C ALA A 103 6.73 4.09 10.13
N LYS A 104 8.03 4.24 10.42
CA LYS A 104 9.13 4.01 9.46
C LYS A 104 9.18 2.56 8.96
N ALA A 105 8.96 1.59 9.84
CA ALA A 105 8.87 0.18 9.44
C ALA A 105 7.69 -0.06 8.47
N ALA A 106 6.54 0.54 8.75
CA ALA A 106 5.37 0.46 7.88
C ALA A 106 5.64 1.11 6.51
N VAL A 107 6.36 2.24 6.46
CA VAL A 107 6.80 2.85 5.19
C VAL A 107 7.67 1.88 4.39
N ALA A 108 8.68 1.28 5.01
CA ALA A 108 9.57 0.35 4.32
C ALA A 108 8.82 -0.86 3.75
N GLU A 109 7.86 -1.40 4.51
CA GLU A 109 7.00 -2.50 4.08
C GLU A 109 6.09 -2.09 2.92
N LEU A 110 5.39 -0.97 3.06
CA LEU A 110 4.52 -0.41 2.04
C LEU A 110 5.26 -0.23 0.70
N LEU A 111 6.44 0.39 0.74
CA LEU A 111 7.21 0.67 -0.47
C LEU A 111 7.83 -0.58 -1.07
N SER A 112 8.13 -1.60 -0.26
CA SER A 112 8.59 -2.91 -0.74
C SER A 112 7.54 -3.64 -1.56
N ARG A 113 6.25 -3.39 -1.32
CA ARG A 113 5.13 -4.00 -2.07
C ARG A 113 4.93 -3.40 -3.46
N GLY A 114 5.49 -2.23 -3.75
CA GLY A 114 5.48 -1.61 -5.09
C GLY A 114 4.15 -1.01 -5.56
N GLY A 115 3.04 -1.22 -4.85
CA GLY A 115 1.74 -0.59 -5.16
C GLY A 115 1.79 0.93 -4.96
N ALA A 116 1.26 1.69 -5.92
CA ALA A 116 1.20 3.15 -5.86
C ALA A 116 0.03 3.68 -5.04
N ASP A 117 -1.01 2.88 -4.77
CA ASP A 117 -2.24 3.34 -4.12
C ASP A 117 -2.63 2.54 -2.87
N ALA A 118 -1.75 1.65 -2.41
CA ALA A 118 -1.99 0.90 -1.19
C ALA A 118 -1.62 1.77 0.03
N SER A 119 -2.55 1.96 0.96
CA SER A 119 -2.21 2.46 2.30
C SER A 119 -1.91 1.28 3.22
N LEU A 120 -0.95 1.43 4.13
CA LEU A 120 -0.63 0.42 5.14
C LEU A 120 -0.92 0.98 6.55
N PRO A 121 -1.74 0.30 7.38
CA PRO A 121 -1.92 0.69 8.77
C PRO A 121 -0.68 0.34 9.59
N TRP A 122 -0.45 1.08 10.67
CA TRP A 122 0.63 0.83 11.63
C TRP A 122 0.19 1.14 13.05
N GLU A 123 0.80 0.46 14.02
CA GLU A 123 0.54 0.66 15.44
C GLU A 123 1.81 0.39 16.26
N ASN A 124 2.04 1.21 17.29
CA ASN A 124 2.98 0.92 18.36
C ASN A 124 2.21 0.38 19.59
N PRO A 125 2.27 -0.93 19.88
CA PRO A 125 1.50 -1.54 20.97
C PRO A 125 1.95 -1.08 22.37
N GLN A 126 3.15 -0.50 22.49
CA GLN A 126 3.66 -0.01 23.78
C GLN A 126 3.03 1.32 24.18
N THR A 127 2.55 2.09 23.20
CA THR A 127 2.14 3.49 23.41
C THR A 127 0.72 3.78 22.96
N GLY A 128 0.11 2.86 22.21
CA GLY A 128 -1.18 3.05 21.55
C GLY A 128 -1.15 4.06 20.40
N ALA A 129 0.04 4.49 19.97
CA ALA A 129 0.19 5.34 18.80
C ALA A 129 -0.12 4.54 17.54
N ARG A 130 -0.93 5.11 16.63
CA ARG A 130 -1.38 4.40 15.43
C ARG A 130 -1.63 5.34 14.27
N GLY A 131 -1.72 4.79 13.07
CA GLY A 131 -2.09 5.55 11.89
C GLY A 131 -2.01 4.74 10.61
N THR A 132 -1.87 5.45 9.50
CA THR A 132 -1.75 4.87 8.16
C THR A 132 -0.64 5.56 7.41
N VAL A 133 0.14 4.81 6.64
CA VAL A 133 1.12 5.34 5.69
C VAL A 133 0.57 5.20 4.28
N THR A 134 0.70 6.25 3.47
CA THR A 134 0.20 6.29 2.08
C THR A 134 1.29 6.91 1.20
N PRO A 135 1.66 6.29 0.07
CA PRO A 135 2.53 6.94 -0.90
C PRO A 135 1.79 8.15 -1.51
N VAL A 136 2.48 9.28 -1.70
CA VAL A 136 1.84 10.52 -2.21
C VAL A 136 2.34 10.97 -3.58
N ALA A 137 3.45 10.39 -4.06
CA ALA A 137 4.03 10.69 -5.36
C ALA A 137 4.48 9.41 -6.08
N ALA A 138 4.67 9.53 -7.40
CA ALA A 138 5.38 8.53 -8.17
C ALA A 138 6.83 8.40 -7.67
N ALA A 139 7.46 7.25 -7.92
CA ALA A 139 8.88 7.10 -7.61
C ALA A 139 9.73 8.01 -8.53
N TYR A 140 10.77 8.61 -7.98
CA TYR A 140 11.74 9.46 -8.69
C TYR A 140 13.16 9.02 -8.37
N THR A 141 14.14 9.58 -9.08
CA THR A 141 15.56 9.32 -8.82
C THR A 141 16.17 10.53 -8.12
N ASP A 142 16.77 10.32 -6.96
CA ASP A 142 17.56 11.32 -6.23
C ASP A 142 18.89 10.71 -5.80
N GLU A 143 20.00 11.40 -6.03
CA GLU A 143 21.37 10.94 -5.72
C GLU A 143 21.70 9.50 -6.23
N GLY A 144 21.07 9.06 -7.32
CA GLY A 144 21.23 7.71 -7.87
C GLY A 144 20.38 6.62 -7.20
N PHE A 145 19.54 6.98 -6.23
CA PHE A 145 18.59 6.09 -5.57
C PHE A 145 17.17 6.31 -6.08
N THR A 146 16.36 5.25 -6.11
CA THR A 146 14.92 5.38 -6.36
C THR A 146 14.22 5.81 -5.08
N CYS A 147 13.68 7.02 -5.04
CA CYS A 147 13.01 7.61 -3.89
C CYS A 147 11.50 7.73 -4.13
N ARG A 148 10.74 7.78 -3.04
CA ARG A 148 9.30 8.00 -3.09
C ARG A 148 8.82 8.74 -1.85
N ASP A 149 7.98 9.74 -2.07
CA ASP A 149 7.33 10.48 -1.01
C ASP A 149 6.16 9.71 -0.41
N PHE A 150 5.98 9.87 0.89
CA PHE A 150 4.87 9.30 1.63
C PHE A 150 4.32 10.32 2.63
N ARG A 151 3.07 10.09 3.01
CA ARG A 151 2.41 10.75 4.13
C ARG A 151 1.92 9.71 5.13
N ALA A 152 2.07 10.03 6.41
CA ALA A 152 1.58 9.20 7.50
C ALA A 152 0.64 9.98 8.40
N SER A 153 -0.49 9.37 8.77
CA SER A 153 -1.28 9.85 9.90
C SER A 153 -0.71 9.34 11.21
N TYR A 154 -0.89 10.11 12.27
CA TYR A 154 -0.50 9.77 13.64
C TYR A 154 -1.63 10.14 14.59
N VAL A 155 -2.11 9.18 15.36
CA VAL A 155 -3.13 9.39 16.39
C VAL A 155 -2.66 8.74 17.68
N ARG A 156 -2.69 9.51 18.77
CA ARG A 156 -2.38 9.02 20.12
C ARG A 156 -3.13 9.82 21.17
N ALA A 157 -3.83 9.14 22.09
CA ALA A 157 -4.50 9.76 23.24
C ALA A 157 -5.34 11.01 22.90
N GLY A 158 -6.08 10.98 21.79
CA GLY A 158 -6.91 12.10 21.34
C GLY A 158 -6.16 13.25 20.66
N SER A 159 -4.84 13.16 20.52
CA SER A 159 -4.03 14.03 19.67
C SER A 159 -3.85 13.42 18.29
N GLU A 160 -3.91 14.26 17.26
CA GLU A 160 -3.64 13.87 15.88
C GLU A 160 -2.55 14.75 15.27
N ALA A 161 -1.72 14.14 14.43
CA ALA A 161 -0.71 14.81 13.64
C ALA A 161 -0.59 14.15 12.27
N TRP A 162 -0.12 14.93 11.30
CA TRP A 162 0.28 14.46 9.98
C TRP A 162 1.79 14.50 9.87
N LEU A 163 2.36 13.49 9.22
CA LEU A 163 3.79 13.38 8.94
C LEU A 163 4.00 13.26 7.44
N GLU A 164 5.00 13.95 6.91
CA GLU A 164 5.45 13.83 5.53
C GLU A 164 6.93 13.46 5.51
N GLY A 165 7.31 12.71 4.49
CA GLY A 165 8.66 12.22 4.38
C GLY A 165 8.99 11.57 3.06
N GLU A 166 10.26 11.23 2.93
CA GLU A 166 10.86 10.58 1.78
C GLU A 166 11.52 9.28 2.23
N ALA A 167 11.37 8.23 1.43
CA ALA A 167 12.15 7.03 1.56
C ALA A 167 12.80 6.65 0.24
N CYS A 168 14.05 6.19 0.31
CA CYS A 168 14.84 5.81 -0.85
C CYS A 168 15.22 4.34 -0.81
N ARG A 169 15.23 3.72 -1.98
CA ARG A 169 15.63 2.34 -2.19
C ARG A 169 17.14 2.28 -2.36
N LEU A 170 17.81 1.77 -1.34
CA LEU A 170 19.26 1.55 -1.34
C LEU A 170 19.67 0.53 -2.42
N HIS A 171 20.96 0.50 -2.76
CA HIS A 171 21.55 -0.46 -3.70
C HIS A 171 21.25 -1.94 -3.37
N ARG A 172 20.97 -2.27 -2.09
CA ARG A 172 20.57 -3.63 -1.66
C ARG A 172 19.07 -3.92 -1.81
N GLY A 173 18.32 -3.02 -2.45
CA GLY A 173 16.90 -3.15 -2.71
C GLY A 173 15.97 -2.84 -1.53
N LYS A 174 16.53 -2.51 -0.35
CA LYS A 174 15.77 -2.13 0.86
C LYS A 174 15.39 -0.65 0.81
N TRP A 175 14.18 -0.34 1.26
CA TRP A 175 13.72 1.04 1.44
C TRP A 175 14.14 1.56 2.81
N GLU A 176 14.70 2.77 2.84
CA GLU A 176 15.10 3.48 4.06
C GLU A 176 14.46 4.86 4.08
N VAL A 177 13.87 5.23 5.22
CA VAL A 177 13.26 6.55 5.43
C VAL A 177 14.37 7.56 5.73
N ARG A 178 14.61 8.51 4.82
CA ARG A 178 15.63 9.56 4.97
C ARG A 178 15.12 10.75 5.77
N ALA A 179 13.84 11.07 5.61
CA ALA A 179 13.19 12.16 6.31
C ALA A 179 11.76 11.76 6.68
N MET A 180 11.32 12.15 7.88
CA MET A 180 9.94 12.06 8.33
C MET A 180 9.72 13.18 9.34
N ARG A 181 8.84 14.13 9.01
CA ARG A 181 8.64 15.35 9.80
C ARG A 181 7.14 15.65 9.95
N PRO A 182 6.72 16.22 11.09
CA PRO A 182 5.36 16.72 11.24
C PRO A 182 5.06 17.83 10.23
N LEU A 183 3.87 17.80 9.63
CA LEU A 183 3.37 18.92 8.85
C LEU A 183 3.17 20.11 9.78
N LYS A 184 3.68 21.26 9.33
CA LYS A 184 3.44 22.52 10.00
C LYS A 184 2.08 23.05 9.54
N SER A 185 1.17 23.29 10.49
CA SER A 185 -0.13 23.93 10.22
C SER A 185 0.04 25.41 9.97
#